data_AF-A0A0V0XD56-F1
#
_entry.id   AF-A0A0V0XD56-F1
#
_cell.length_a   1.000
_cell.length_b   1.000
_cell.length_c   1.000
_cell.angle_alpha   90.00
_cell.angle_beta   90.00
_cell.angle_gamma   90.00
#
_symmetry.space_group_name_H-M   'P 1'
#
loop_
_entity.id
_entity.type
_entity.pdbx_description
1 polymer ?
#
loop_
_entity_poly.entity_id
_entity_poly.type
_entity_poly.pdbx_seq_one_letter_code
_entity_poly.pdbx_strand_id
1 'polypeptide(L)' 'LVSGIQVSQLALKHRQNKHQQQRIIVFVGSPIKHEKKLLETIGKTLKKNSVALDVVDFGESDDGKSEKLAALVA' A
#
# COMPACT_ATOMS: atom_id res chain seq x y z
N LEU A 1 0.21 8.14 3.85
CA LEU A 1 0.12 6.85 3.13
C LEU A 1 1.50 6.30 2.79
N VAL A 2 2.33 7.06 2.06
CA VAL A 2 3.67 6.61 1.57
C VAL A 2 4.61 6.19 2.71
N SER A 3 4.78 7.06 3.71
CA SER A 3 5.66 6.77 4.85
C SER A 3 5.21 5.53 5.63
N GLY A 4 3.90 5.33 5.78
CA GLY A 4 3.34 4.14 6.43
C GLY A 4 3.73 2.86 5.71
N ILE A 5 3.60 2.84 4.38
CA ILE A 5 3.97 1.69 3.55
C ILE A 5 5.49 1.40 3.65
N GLN A 6 6.33 2.43 3.62
CA GLN A 6 7.78 2.27 3.75
C GLN A 6 8.19 1.69 5.12
N VAL A 7 7.56 2.18 6.19
CA VAL A 7 7.77 1.65 7.55
C VAL A 7 7.30 0.19 7.63
N SER A 8 6.13 -0.13 7.09
CA SER A 8 5.63 -1.51 7.03
C SER A 8 6.57 -2.44 6.26
N GLN A 9 7.16 -1.97 5.15
CA GLN A 9 8.13 -2.74 4.39
C GLN A 9 9.39 -3.05 5.20
N LEU A 10 9.89 -2.07 5.96
CA LEU A 10 11.05 -2.27 6.83
C LEU A 10 10.73 -3.26 7.96
N ALA A 11 9.55 -3.15 8.56
CA ALA A 11 9.07 -4.08 9.58
C ALA A 11 9.00 -5.53 9.06
N LEU A 12 8.50 -5.72 7.84
CA LEU A 12 8.44 -7.05 7.22
C LEU A 12 9.83 -7.63 6.93
N LYS A 13 10.84 -6.80 6.67
CA LYS A 13 12.23 -7.24 6.42
C LYS A 13 12.91 -7.80 7.67
N HIS A 14 12.58 -7.27 8.85
CA HIS A 14 13.18 -7.67 10.14
C HIS A 14 12.35 -8.70 10.92
N ARG A 15 11.59 -9.56 10.23
CA ARG A 15 10.83 -10.65 10.86
C ARG A 15 11.70 -11.84 11.22
N GLN A 16 11.35 -12.55 12.30
CA GLN A 16 12.05 -13.77 12.71
C GLN A 16 11.80 -14.94 11.74
N ASN A 17 10.55 -15.15 11.31
CA ASN A 17 10.21 -16.22 10.38
C ASN A 17 10.13 -15.72 8.93
N LYS A 18 11.14 -16.05 8.11
CA LYS A 18 11.21 -15.62 6.71
C LYS A 18 10.28 -16.38 5.76
N HIS A 19 9.78 -17.55 6.16
CA HIS A 19 8.92 -18.41 5.32
C HIS A 19 7.46 -17.93 5.24
N GLN A 20 7.02 -17.05 6.14
CA GLN A 20 5.68 -16.49 6.08
C GLN A 20 5.52 -15.53 4.91
N GLN A 21 4.35 -15.59 4.26
CA GLN A 21 3.98 -14.63 3.23
C GLN A 21 3.85 -13.23 3.83
N GLN A 22 4.38 -12.25 3.13
CA GLN A 22 4.30 -10.86 3.53
C GLN A 22 2.99 -10.27 3.02
N ARG A 23 2.20 -9.69 3.92
CA ARG A 23 0.94 -9.04 3.59
C ARG A 23 0.79 -7.76 4.38
N ILE A 24 0.41 -6.68 3.71
CA ILE A 24 0.08 -5.38 4.30
C ILE A 24 -1.40 -5.14 4.03
N ILE A 25 -2.18 -4.85 5.07
CA ILE A 25 -3.57 -4.45 4.95
C ILE A 25 -3.66 -2.97 5.31
N VAL A 26 -4.07 -2.13 4.37
CA VAL A 26 -4.14 -0.68 4.53
C VAL A 26 -5.59 -0.25 4.62
N PHE A 27 -5.94 0.34 5.76
CA PHE A 27 -7.24 0.97 5.97
C PHE A 27 -7.15 2.45 5.60
N VAL A 28 -7.97 2.90 4.65
CA VAL A 28 -7.91 4.28 4.15
C VAL A 28 -9.19 5.02 4.49
N GLY A 29 -9.13 5.81 5.56
CA GLY A 29 -10.25 6.62 6.06
C GLY A 29 -10.32 8.06 5.55
N SER A 30 -9.34 8.51 4.75
CA SER A 30 -9.14 9.93 4.42
C SER A 30 -8.70 10.15 2.97
N PRO A 31 -8.89 11.36 2.41
CA PRO A 31 -8.54 11.65 1.03
C PRO A 31 -7.02 11.59 0.76
N ILE A 32 -6.64 11.04 -0.39
CA ILE A 32 -5.26 10.81 -0.78
C ILE A 32 -4.73 12.00 -1.59
N LYS A 33 -3.86 12.81 -0.95
CA LYS A 33 -3.22 13.99 -1.57
C LYS A 33 -1.99 13.67 -2.43
N HIS A 34 -1.57 12.41 -2.49
CA HIS A 34 -0.33 12.03 -3.17
C HIS A 34 -0.54 11.85 -4.69
N GLU A 35 0.54 12.02 -5.46
CA GLU A 35 0.54 11.82 -6.91
C GLU A 35 0.44 10.35 -7.30
N LYS A 36 -0.29 10.08 -8.39
CA LYS A 36 -0.50 8.72 -8.93
C LYS A 36 0.80 8.00 -9.30
N LYS A 37 1.75 8.69 -9.95
CA LYS A 37 3.05 8.12 -10.35
C LYS A 37 3.85 7.54 -9.18
N LEU A 38 3.80 8.21 -8.04
CA LEU A 38 4.51 7.79 -6.85
C LEU A 38 3.85 6.53 -6.23
N LEU A 39 2.52 6.45 -6.27
CA LEU A 39 1.77 5.27 -5.82
C LEU A 39 2.03 4.05 -6.72
N GLU A 40 2.08 4.23 -8.04
CA GLU A 40 2.44 3.16 -8.98
C GLU A 40 3.87 2.62 -8.75
N THR A 41 4.81 3.51 -8.44
CA THR A 41 6.20 3.12 -8.15
C THR A 41 6.28 2.28 -6.87
N ILE A 42 5.49 2.63 -5.86
CA ILE A 42 5.37 1.89 -4.61
C ILE A 42 4.73 0.52 -4.86
N GLY A 43 3.63 0.45 -5.61
CA GLY A 43 2.98 -0.81 -5.99
C GLY A 43 3.94 -1.78 -6.68
N LYS A 44 4.71 -1.30 -7.67
CA LYS A 44 5.76 -2.09 -8.34
C LYS A 44 6.84 -2.57 -7.38
N THR A 45 7.25 -1.73 -6.44
CA THR A 45 8.27 -2.06 -5.45
C THR A 45 7.78 -3.16 -4.48
N LEU A 46 6.53 -3.10 -4.05
CA LEU A 46 5.92 -4.12 -3.18
C LEU A 46 5.80 -5.47 -3.90
N LYS A 47 5.35 -5.44 -5.16
CA LYS A 47 5.27 -6.63 -6.03
C LYS A 47 6.63 -7.30 -6.24
N LYS A 48 7.69 -6.51 -6.45
CA LYS A 48 9.07 -7.00 -6.58
C LYS A 48 9.59 -7.67 -5.30
N ASN A 49 9.13 -7.22 -4.13
CA ASN A 49 9.51 -7.77 -2.83
C ASN A 49 8.59 -8.90 -2.34
N SER A 50 7.68 -9.39 -3.19
CA SER A 50 6.67 -10.41 -2.86
C SER A 50 5.84 -10.04 -1.61
N VAL A 51 5.43 -8.77 -1.52
CA VAL A 51 4.54 -8.26 -0.48
C VAL A 51 3.14 -8.12 -1.07
N ALA A 52 2.18 -8.87 -0.53
CA ALA A 52 0.77 -8.67 -0.83
C ALA A 52 0.29 -7.37 -0.19
N LEU A 53 -0.53 -6.62 -0.92
CA LEU A 53 -1.12 -5.38 -0.44
C LEU A 53 -2.64 -5.44 -0.63
N ASP A 54 -3.35 -5.38 0.49
CA ASP A 54 -4.81 -5.29 0.51
C ASP A 54 -5.19 -3.88 0.96
N VAL A 55 -6.11 -3.24 0.24
CA VAL A 55 -6.63 -1.92 0.58
C VAL A 55 -8.08 -2.07 0.98
N VAL A 56 -8.40 -1.59 2.19
CA VAL A 56 -9.77 -1.51 2.67
C VAL A 56 -10.14 -0.04 2.77
N ASP A 57 -11.04 0.38 1.89
CA ASP A 57 -11.52 1.75 1.84
C ASP A 57 -12.63 1.96 2.87
N PHE A 58 -12.46 2.97 3.72
CA PHE A 58 -13.44 3.40 4.71
C PHE A 58 -13.75 4.90 4.53
N GLY A 59 -15.03 5.27 4.64
CA GLY A 59 -15.48 6.66 4.54
C GLY A 59 -16.07 7.05 3.19
N GLU A 60 -16.48 8.31 3.07
CA GLU A 60 -17.16 8.84 1.88
C GLU A 60 -16.24 8.79 0.65
N SER A 61 -16.80 8.34 -0.47
CA SER A 61 -16.11 8.17 -1.74
C SER A 61 -15.82 9.53 -2.35
N ASP A 62 -14.71 10.14 -1.95
CA ASP A 62 -14.23 11.39 -2.54
C ASP A 62 -13.79 11.15 -3.99
N ASP A 63 -14.18 12.04 -4.90
CA ASP A 63 -13.95 11.91 -6.35
C ASP A 63 -12.44 11.79 -6.66
N GLY A 64 -12.00 10.57 -6.98
CA GLY A 64 -10.61 10.26 -7.32
C GLY A 64 -9.81 9.48 -6.27
N LYS A 65 -10.40 9.13 -5.11
CA LYS A 65 -9.79 8.23 -4.12
C LYS A 65 -9.63 6.82 -4.71
N SER A 66 -10.67 6.30 -5.37
CA SER A 66 -10.69 4.95 -5.95
C SER A 66 -9.64 4.74 -7.04
N GLU A 67 -9.45 5.71 -7.94
CA GLU A 67 -8.46 5.62 -9.01
C GLU A 67 -7.02 5.59 -8.50
N LYS A 68 -6.74 6.38 -7.45
CA LYS A 68 -5.41 6.41 -6.81
C LYS A 68 -5.13 5.13 -6.02
N LEU A 69 -6.17 4.53 -5.42
CA LEU A 69 -6.07 3.24 -4.76
C LEU A 69 -5.87 2.10 -5.76
N ALA A 70 -6.57 2.12 -6.89
CA ALA A 70 -6.40 1.15 -7.97
C ALA A 70 -4.97 1.18 -8.54
N ALA A 71 -4.40 2.38 -8.72
CA ALA A 71 -3.01 2.55 -9.16
C ALA A 71 -1.96 1.99 -8.19
N LEU A 72 -2.36 1.76 -6.94
CA LEU A 72 -1.51 1.26 -5.86
C LEU A 72 -1.52 -0.29 -5.80
N VAL A 73 -2.60 -0.92 -6.27
CA VAL A 73 -2.80 -2.38 -6.25
C VAL A 73 -2.34 -3.07 -7.55
N ALA A 74 -2.21 -2.33 -8.66
CA ALA A 74 -1.81 -2.85 -9.99
C ALA A 74 -0.32 -3.24 -10.11
#